data_AF-A0A9J6DYV3-F1
#
_entry.id   AF-A0A9J6DYV3-F1
#
_cell.length_a   1.000
_cell.length_b   1.000
_cell.length_c   1.000
_cell.angle_alpha   90.00
_cell.angle_beta   90.00
_cell.angle_gamma   90.00
#
_symmetry.space_group_name_H-M   'P 1'
#
loop_
_entity.id
_entity.type
_entity.pdbx_description
1 polymer ?
#
loop_
_entity_poly.entity_id
_entity_poly.type
_entity_poly.pdbx_seq_one_letter_code
_entity_poly.pdbx_strand_id
1 'polypeptide(L)'
;MNRTDFDSTFNCPVCLGPSQNMVFGMCQHFVCASCLYEPDSESLKPAFYCCPLCKAKDVFPDYCPEIPQTTKLLMNIVGVVKCRRKRCGEEMWTWDEEEHQGRFRGDTCHCVVSIGEENIPNRNAGITRYV
;
A
#
# COMPACT_ATOMS: atom_id res chain seq x y z
N MET A 1 -22.68 -7.12 0.40
CA MET A 1 -21.53 -6.67 -0.40
C MET A 1 -20.73 -7.88 -0.82
N ASN A 2 -20.38 -7.97 -2.09
CA ASN A 2 -19.43 -8.97 -2.60
C ASN A 2 -17.99 -8.44 -2.47
N ARG A 3 -16.97 -9.26 -2.78
CA ARG A 3 -15.55 -8.85 -2.65
C ARG A 3 -15.23 -7.54 -3.39
N THR A 4 -15.74 -7.39 -4.61
CA THR A 4 -15.49 -6.21 -5.44
C THR A 4 -16.10 -4.92 -4.86
N ASP A 5 -17.21 -5.02 -4.13
CA ASP A 5 -17.77 -3.87 -3.42
C ASP A 5 -16.84 -3.40 -2.30
N PHE A 6 -16.22 -4.32 -1.56
CA PHE A 6 -15.25 -3.97 -0.52
C PHE A 6 -13.98 -3.36 -1.11
N ASP A 7 -13.43 -3.98 -2.16
CA ASP A 7 -12.24 -3.46 -2.84
C ASP A 7 -12.44 -2.03 -3.32
N SER A 8 -13.56 -1.76 -3.99
CA SER A 8 -13.86 -0.41 -4.51
C SER A 8 -14.17 0.60 -3.41
N THR A 9 -14.70 0.17 -2.26
CA THR A 9 -15.14 1.07 -1.18
C THR A 9 -14.04 1.38 -0.17
N PHE A 10 -13.11 0.45 0.08
CA PHE A 10 -12.19 0.53 1.23
C PHE A 10 -10.71 0.41 0.84
N ASN A 11 -10.37 0.01 -0.38
CA ASN A 11 -8.96 0.02 -0.80
C ASN A 11 -8.48 1.45 -0.99
N CYS A 12 -7.19 1.66 -0.71
CA CYS A 12 -6.52 2.89 -1.07
C CYS A 12 -6.66 3.14 -2.58
N PRO A 13 -7.18 4.29 -3.02
CA PRO A 13 -7.40 4.57 -4.44
C PRO A 13 -6.10 4.75 -5.24
N VAL A 14 -4.94 4.75 -4.57
CA VAL A 14 -3.61 4.90 -5.19
C VAL A 14 -2.97 3.54 -5.45
N CYS A 15 -2.81 2.71 -4.42
CA CYS A 15 -2.20 1.38 -4.58
C CYS A 15 -3.21 0.25 -4.85
N LEU A 16 -4.50 0.56 -4.78
CA LEU A 16 -5.61 -0.40 -4.92
C LEU A 16 -5.58 -1.54 -3.90
N GLY A 17 -4.86 -1.37 -2.80
CA GLY A 17 -4.75 -2.35 -1.71
C GLY A 17 -5.40 -1.89 -0.41
N PRO A 18 -5.75 -2.83 0.47
CA PRO A 18 -6.28 -2.53 1.79
C PRO A 18 -5.17 -1.98 2.70
N SER A 19 -5.53 -1.13 3.65
CA SER A 19 -4.61 -0.76 4.73
C SER A 19 -5.35 -0.41 6.02
N GLN A 20 -4.74 -0.70 7.17
CA GLN A 20 -5.23 -0.24 8.48
C GLN A 20 -4.84 1.22 8.74
N ASN A 21 -3.83 1.72 8.04
CA ASN A 21 -3.27 3.06 8.21
C ASN A 21 -3.84 4.02 7.15
N MET A 22 -5.15 4.29 7.25
CA MET A 22 -5.87 5.18 6.35
C MET A 22 -5.90 6.62 6.88
N VAL A 23 -5.63 7.58 6.01
CA VAL A 23 -5.64 9.02 6.33
C VAL A 23 -6.77 9.67 5.54
N PHE A 24 -7.69 10.30 6.27
CA PHE A 24 -8.83 11.01 5.70
C PHE A 24 -8.47 12.47 5.50
N GLY A 25 -8.70 12.98 4.28
CA GLY A 25 -8.61 14.39 4.01
C GLY A 25 -9.86 15.13 4.49
N MET A 26 -9.76 16.46 4.64
CA MET A 26 -10.90 17.33 4.95
C MET A 26 -12.03 17.25 3.91
N CYS A 27 -11.72 16.78 2.69
CA CYS A 27 -12.70 16.48 1.65
C CYS A 27 -13.36 15.09 1.77
N GLN A 28 -13.17 14.40 2.89
CA GLN A 28 -13.74 13.08 3.21
C GLN A 28 -13.27 11.90 2.35
N HIS A 29 -12.37 12.12 1.40
CA HIS A 29 -11.66 11.05 0.71
C HIS A 29 -10.47 10.56 1.53
N PHE A 30 -10.03 9.33 1.29
CA PHE A 30 -8.94 8.70 2.05
C PHE A 30 -7.86 8.11 1.14
N VAL A 31 -6.65 8.01 1.68
CA VAL A 31 -5.46 7.39 1.08
C VAL A 31 -4.67 6.70 2.20
N CYS A 32 -4.00 5.58 1.93
CA CYS A 32 -3.14 4.96 2.94
C CYS A 32 -1.88 5.81 3.18
N ALA A 33 -1.38 5.80 4.43
CA ALA A 33 -0.26 6.63 4.84
C ALA A 33 1.01 6.38 4.02
N SER A 34 1.30 5.12 3.65
CA SER A 34 2.47 4.76 2.85
C SER A 34 2.42 5.31 1.42
N CYS A 35 1.22 5.45 0.84
CA CYS A 35 1.05 6.14 -0.42
C CYS A 35 1.21 7.65 -0.24
N LEU A 36 0.60 8.22 0.79
CA LEU A 36 0.46 9.67 0.98
C LEU A 36 1.76 10.37 1.41
N TYR A 37 2.56 9.73 2.26
CA TYR A 37 3.73 10.33 2.91
C TYR A 37 5.05 9.70 2.46
N GLU A 38 6.13 10.49 2.51
CA GLU A 38 7.49 9.99 2.31
C GLU A 38 7.92 9.08 3.47
N PRO A 39 8.58 7.93 3.22
CA PRO A 39 8.93 6.97 4.27
C PRO A 39 9.87 7.53 5.35
N ASP A 40 10.82 8.39 4.96
CA ASP A 40 11.89 8.85 5.85
C ASP A 40 11.52 10.13 6.60
N SER A 41 10.89 11.09 5.91
CA SER A 41 10.54 12.41 6.48
C SER A 41 9.12 12.48 7.02
N GLU A 42 8.28 11.48 6.71
CA GLU A 42 6.85 11.48 6.98
C GLU A 42 6.10 12.71 6.42
N SER A 43 6.73 13.44 5.50
CA SER A 43 6.15 14.63 4.86
C SER A 43 5.24 14.25 3.70
N LEU A 44 4.20 15.04 3.48
CA LEU A 44 3.25 14.84 2.38
C LEU A 44 3.98 14.86 1.04
N LYS A 45 3.77 13.84 0.20
CA LYS A 45 4.40 13.81 -1.12
C LYS A 45 3.80 14.92 -2.00
N PRO A 46 4.60 15.59 -2.84
CA PRO A 46 4.11 16.68 -3.71
C PRO A 46 2.92 16.31 -4.61
N ALA A 47 2.83 15.04 -5.02
CA ALA A 47 1.72 14.53 -5.83
C ALA A 47 0.35 14.62 -5.12
N PHE A 48 0.33 14.76 -3.79
CA PHE A 48 -0.87 14.78 -2.96
C PHE A 48 -1.16 16.14 -2.30
N TYR A 49 -0.52 17.23 -2.76
CA TYR A 49 -0.97 18.60 -2.45
C TYR A 49 -2.40 18.88 -2.95
N CYS A 50 -2.89 18.04 -3.88
CA CYS A 50 -4.30 17.97 -4.26
C CYS A 50 -4.82 16.55 -4.02
N CYS A 51 -6.08 16.45 -3.60
CA CYS A 51 -6.77 15.16 -3.49
C CYS A 51 -6.74 14.40 -4.82
N PRO A 52 -6.33 13.13 -4.87
CA PRO A 52 -6.26 12.39 -6.12
C PRO A 52 -7.67 12.13 -6.71
N LEU A 53 -8.71 12.11 -5.87
CA LEU A 53 -10.11 11.85 -6.25
C LEU A 53 -10.85 13.10 -6.71
N CYS A 54 -10.90 14.15 -5.87
CA CYS A 54 -11.71 15.34 -6.15
C CYS A 54 -10.90 16.60 -6.50
N LYS A 55 -9.57 16.52 -6.52
CA LYS A 55 -8.64 17.64 -6.81
C LYS A 55 -8.70 18.83 -5.83
N ALA A 56 -9.43 18.70 -4.71
CA ALA A 56 -9.40 19.68 -3.63
C ALA A 56 -7.98 19.85 -3.06
N LYS A 57 -7.57 21.09 -2.80
CA LYS A 57 -6.23 21.45 -2.31
C LYS A 57 -6.17 21.43 -0.79
N ASP A 58 -4.97 21.18 -0.26
CA ASP A 58 -4.65 21.34 1.16
C ASP A 58 -5.60 20.56 2.09
N VAL A 59 -6.06 19.40 1.63
CA VAL A 59 -7.03 18.56 2.36
C VAL A 59 -6.37 17.52 3.24
N PHE A 60 -5.13 17.14 2.94
CA PHE A 60 -4.37 16.16 3.72
C PHE A 60 -3.36 16.90 4.62
N PRO A 61 -3.04 16.37 5.82
CA PRO A 61 -2.02 16.96 6.68
C PRO A 61 -0.63 16.96 6.02
N ASP A 62 0.18 17.98 6.29
CA ASP A 62 1.55 18.13 5.75
C ASP A 62 2.52 17.05 6.25
N TYR A 63 2.25 16.46 7.42
CA TYR A 63 3.02 15.39 8.03
C TYR A 63 2.11 14.23 8.42
N CYS A 64 2.62 13.01 8.40
CA CYS A 64 1.86 11.83 8.75
C CYS A 64 1.28 11.96 10.16
N PRO A 65 -0.06 12.01 10.32
CA PRO A 65 -0.65 12.11 11.64
C PRO A 65 -0.57 10.78 12.36
N GLU A 66 -0.71 10.81 13.70
CA GLU A 66 -1.05 9.61 14.44
C GLU A 66 -2.44 9.13 14.00
N ILE A 67 -2.51 7.95 13.40
CA ILE A 67 -3.76 7.39 12.89
C ILE A 67 -4.59 6.86 14.07
N PRO A 68 -5.82 7.36 14.27
CA PRO A 68 -6.66 6.96 15.39
C PRO A 68 -6.86 5.44 15.46
N GLN A 69 -6.83 4.89 16.67
CA GLN A 69 -7.07 3.46 16.89
C GLN A 69 -8.46 3.03 16.37
N THR A 70 -9.45 3.92 16.40
CA THR A 70 -10.79 3.70 15.85
C THR A 70 -10.75 3.48 14.33
N THR A 71 -9.89 4.20 13.60
CA THR A 71 -9.69 3.99 12.15
C THR A 71 -9.12 2.61 11.88
N LYS A 72 -8.09 2.21 12.64
CA LYS A 72 -7.50 0.86 12.52
C LYS A 72 -8.52 -0.23 12.84
N LEU A 73 -9.32 -0.05 13.89
CA LEU A 73 -10.40 -0.96 14.26
C LEU A 73 -11.48 -1.04 13.19
N LEU A 74 -11.87 0.08 12.56
CA LEU A 74 -12.80 0.08 11.44
C LEU A 74 -12.28 -0.79 10.30
N MET A 75 -11.02 -0.60 9.90
CA MET A 75 -10.40 -1.40 8.85
C MET A 75 -10.31 -2.89 9.22
N ASN A 76 -10.06 -3.21 10.49
CA ASN A 76 -10.11 -4.58 10.99
C ASN A 76 -11.51 -5.19 10.88
N ILE A 77 -12.54 -4.45 11.26
CA ILE A 77 -13.93 -4.90 11.24
C ILE A 77 -14.40 -5.19 9.80
N VAL A 78 -13.99 -4.37 8.82
CA VAL A 78 -14.33 -4.62 7.41
C VAL A 78 -13.52 -5.76 6.79
N GLY A 79 -12.52 -6.29 7.49
CA GLY A 79 -11.79 -7.49 7.10
C GLY A 79 -10.36 -7.26 6.63
N VAL A 80 -9.74 -6.11 6.92
CA VAL A 80 -8.30 -5.90 6.71
C VAL A 80 -7.51 -6.50 7.87
N VAL A 81 -6.60 -7.41 7.56
CA VAL A 81 -5.74 -8.08 8.53
C VAL A 81 -4.27 -7.86 8.20
N LYS A 82 -3.43 -7.93 9.23
CA LYS A 82 -1.97 -7.90 9.10
C LYS A 82 -1.41 -9.29 9.28
N CYS A 83 -0.43 -9.66 8.46
CA CYS A 83 0.26 -10.94 8.60
C CYS A 83 0.80 -11.12 10.02
N ARG A 84 0.46 -12.25 10.66
CA ARG A 84 0.81 -12.54 12.06
C ARG A 84 2.30 -12.81 12.27
N ARG A 85 3.07 -12.99 11.21
CA ARG A 85 4.52 -13.27 11.28
C ARG A 85 5.29 -11.97 11.50
N LYS A 86 6.18 -11.98 12.50
CA LYS A 86 6.89 -10.79 13.00
C LYS A 86 7.63 -9.96 11.95
N ARG A 87 8.10 -10.56 10.84
CA ARG A 87 8.94 -9.89 9.83
C ARG A 87 8.21 -9.53 8.53
N CYS A 88 6.94 -9.89 8.38
CA CYS A 88 6.20 -9.62 7.16
C CYS A 88 5.51 -8.25 7.23
N GLY A 89 4.56 -8.13 8.15
CA GLY A 89 3.82 -6.89 8.35
C GLY A 89 2.96 -6.44 7.17
N GLU A 90 2.81 -7.26 6.13
CA GLU A 90 1.89 -6.99 5.01
C GLU A 90 0.44 -6.97 5.51
N GLU A 91 -0.33 -6.04 4.98
CA GLU A 91 -1.76 -5.90 5.22
C GLU A 91 -2.51 -6.46 3.99
N MET A 92 -3.56 -7.23 4.24
CA MET A 92 -4.33 -7.94 3.21
C MET A 92 -5.78 -8.10 3.66
N TRP A 93 -6.65 -8.54 2.76
CA TRP A 93 -7.99 -8.95 3.15
C TRP A 93 -7.98 -10.31 3.83
N THR A 94 -8.94 -10.54 4.73
CA THR A 94 -9.13 -11.85 5.39
C THR A 94 -9.26 -13.00 4.40
N TRP A 95 -9.88 -12.78 3.23
CA TRP A 95 -10.03 -13.82 2.21
C TRP A 95 -8.77 -14.07 1.37
N ASP A 96 -7.78 -13.18 1.42
CA ASP A 96 -6.47 -13.37 0.78
C ASP A 96 -5.44 -13.98 1.74
N GLU A 97 -5.79 -14.11 3.04
CA GLU A 97 -4.87 -14.57 4.08
C GLU A 97 -4.37 -16.01 3.82
N GLU A 98 -5.25 -16.94 3.43
CA GLU A 98 -4.83 -18.32 3.14
C GLU A 98 -3.87 -18.40 1.95
N GLU A 99 -4.13 -17.62 0.90
CA GLU A 99 -3.27 -17.58 -0.28
C GLU A 99 -1.91 -16.96 0.05
N HIS A 100 -1.89 -15.83 0.78
CA HIS A 100 -0.67 -15.25 1.30
C HIS A 100 0.11 -16.29 2.13
N GLN A 101 -0.60 -17.08 2.94
CA GLN A 101 0.01 -18.13 3.75
C GLN A 101 0.58 -19.31 2.95
N GLY A 102 -0.02 -19.65 1.81
CA GLY A 102 0.48 -20.70 0.92
C GLY A 102 1.79 -20.35 0.20
N ARG A 103 2.11 -19.06 0.05
CA ARG A 103 3.29 -18.57 -0.71
C ARG A 103 4.61 -18.62 0.08
N PHE A 104 4.65 -19.27 1.24
CA PHE A 104 5.81 -19.24 2.14
C PHE A 104 6.87 -20.34 1.89
N ARG A 105 8.15 -19.95 2.02
CA ARG A 105 9.28 -20.85 2.29
C ARG A 105 10.10 -20.30 3.47
N GLY A 106 10.07 -20.99 4.61
CA GLY A 106 10.83 -20.61 5.82
C GLY A 106 10.22 -19.47 6.65
N ASP A 107 11.08 -18.66 7.30
CA ASP A 107 10.71 -17.59 8.26
C ASP A 107 10.36 -16.24 7.61
N THR A 108 10.52 -16.14 6.28
CA THR A 108 10.28 -14.92 5.51
C THR A 108 9.12 -15.12 4.55
N CYS A 109 8.19 -14.17 4.53
CA CYS A 109 7.17 -14.10 3.50
C CYS A 109 7.83 -13.57 2.22
N HIS A 110 7.96 -14.40 1.18
CA HIS A 110 8.31 -13.92 -0.15
C HIS A 110 7.05 -13.35 -0.80
N CYS A 111 6.69 -12.15 -0.36
CA CYS A 111 5.68 -11.37 -1.05
C CYS A 111 6.35 -10.86 -2.31
N VAL A 112 6.12 -11.51 -3.44
CA VAL A 112 6.46 -10.91 -4.74
C VAL A 112 5.62 -9.65 -4.81
N VAL A 113 6.29 -8.50 -4.64
CA VAL A 113 5.76 -7.23 -5.09
C VAL A 113 5.47 -7.47 -6.56
N SER A 114 4.20 -7.46 -6.97
CA SER A 114 3.82 -7.52 -8.39
C SER A 114 4.21 -6.19 -9.05
N ILE A 115 5.50 -5.88 -9.08
CA ILE A 115 6.08 -4.97 -10.06
C ILE A 115 5.95 -5.72 -11.38
N GLY A 116 5.17 -5.18 -12.31
CA GLY A 116 5.04 -5.74 -13.65
C GLY A 116 6.43 -6.08 -14.20
N GLU A 117 6.66 -7.36 -14.47
CA GLU A 117 7.90 -7.84 -15.08
C GLU A 117 7.94 -7.35 -16.54
N GLU A 118 8.47 -6.16 -16.77
CA GLU A 118 9.09 -5.86 -18.06
C GLU A 118 10.50 -6.47 -18.07
N ASN A 119 10.63 -7.57 -18.79
CA ASN A 119 11.85 -8.27 -19.13
C ASN A 119 12.97 -7.31 -19.55
N ILE A 120 14.01 -7.17 -18.72
CA ILE A 120 15.31 -6.63 -19.17
C ILE A 120 16.27 -7.80 -19.36
N PRO A 121 16.58 -8.21 -20.60
CA PRO A 121 17.58 -9.26 -20.82
C PRO A 121 18.97 -8.73 -20.47
N ASN A 122 19.58 -9.43 -19.50
CA ASN A 122 20.97 -9.35 -19.11
C ASN A 122 21.89 -9.46 -20.34
N ARG A 123 22.64 -8.39 -20.65
CA ARG A 123 23.78 -8.42 -21.58
C ARG A 123 25.04 -7.92 -20.89
N ASN A 124 25.57 -8.73 -19.98
CA ASN A 124 27.02 -8.80 -19.84
C ASN A 124 27.56 -9.69 -20.97
N ALA A 125 27.92 -9.07 -22.09
CA ALA A 125 28.75 -9.67 -23.11
C ALA A 125 29.83 -8.66 -23.55
N GLY A 126 31.04 -8.88 -23.03
CA GLY A 126 32.31 -8.59 -23.71
C GLY A 126 32.51 -7.19 -24.28
N ILE A 127 33.11 -6.30 -23.48
CA ILE A 127 33.92 -5.21 -24.05
C ILE A 127 35.25 -5.83 -24.52
N THR A 128 35.31 -6.23 -25.78
CA THR A 128 36.58 -6.37 -26.51
C THR A 128 36.81 -5.11 -27.33
N ARG A 129 37.82 -4.33 -26.91
CA ARG A 129 38.49 -3.31 -27.71
C ARG A 129 39.00 -3.92 -29.01
N TYR A 130 38.81 -3.25 -30.15
CA TYR A 130 39.81 -3.15 -31.21
C TYR A 130 39.62 -1.82 -31.95
N VAL A 131 40.73 -1.07 -31.99
CA VAL A 131 41.19 -0.01 -32.92
C VAL A 131 40.17 0.83 -33.69
#